data_AF-A0A935B5N5-F1
#
_entry.id   AF-A0A935B5N5-F1
#
_cell.length_a   1.000
_cell.length_b   1.000
_cell.length_c   1.000
_cell.angle_alpha   90.00
_cell.angle_beta   90.00
_cell.angle_gamma   90.00
#
_symmetry.space_group_name_H-M   'P 1'
#
loop_
_entity.id
_entity.type
_entity.pdbx_description
1 polymer ?
#
loop_
_entity_poly.entity_id
_entity_poly.type
_entity_poly.pdbx_seq_one_letter_code
_entity_poly.pdbx_strand_id
1 'polypeptide(L)'
;MFDVAPTELMLVAIVALVVIGPKDLPRVLRMVGQWVGKARRVAGQFRSGFDEMIRESELAEMEKKWAEENARIMAEHPVAPPPEPPAPEPAAEGAKP
;
A
#
# COMPACT_ATOMS: atom_id res chain seq x y z
N MET A 1 32.16 -7.24 -10.01
CA MET A 1 32.57 -5.82 -9.89
C MET A 1 32.82 -5.37 -8.44
N PHE A 2 32.49 -6.18 -7.43
CA PHE A 2 33.00 -6.03 -6.06
C PHE A 2 33.65 -7.34 -5.65
N ASP A 3 34.88 -7.55 -6.10
CA ASP A 3 35.73 -8.62 -5.57
C ASP A 3 36.51 -8.00 -4.41
N VAL A 4 35.83 -7.81 -3.26
CA VAL A 4 36.52 -7.37 -2.04
C VAL A 4 37.06 -8.65 -1.42
N ALA A 5 38.28 -9.01 -1.80
CA ALA A 5 38.96 -10.13 -1.20
C ALA A 5 39.11 -9.87 0.31
N PRO A 6 39.10 -10.92 1.15
CA PRO A 6 39.33 -10.78 2.59
C PRO A 6 40.59 -9.95 2.93
N THR A 7 41.60 -10.01 2.07
CA THR A 7 42.84 -9.23 2.18
C THR A 7 42.64 -7.73 2.04
N GLU A 8 41.80 -7.28 1.09
CA GLU A 8 41.55 -5.85 0.86
C GLU A 8 40.72 -5.28 2.01
N LEU A 9 39.76 -6.04 2.53
CA LEU A 9 39.03 -5.67 3.73
C LEU A 9 39.96 -5.54 4.94
N MET A 10 40.94 -6.43 5.07
CA MET A 10 41.95 -6.35 6.13
C MET A 10 42.87 -5.13 5.97
N LEU A 11 43.30 -4.80 4.75
CA LEU A 11 44.06 -3.59 4.46
C LEU A 11 43.28 -2.34 4.87
N VAL A 12 42.02 -2.25 4.47
CA VAL A 12 41.14 -1.12 4.83
C VAL A 12 40.96 -1.02 6.34
N ALA A 13 40.78 -2.15 7.04
CA ALA A 13 40.68 -2.18 8.49
C ALA A 13 41.96 -1.65 9.16
N ILE A 14 43.14 -2.03 8.68
CA ILE A 14 44.43 -1.52 9.19
C ILE A 14 44.54 -0.02 8.94
N VAL A 15 44.25 0.45 7.73
CA VAL A 15 44.29 1.89 7.39
C VAL A 15 43.31 2.68 8.28
N ALA A 16 42.09 2.18 8.46
CA ALA A 16 41.10 2.80 9.34
C ALA A 16 41.60 2.88 10.80
N LEU A 17 42.25 1.82 11.30
CA LEU A 17 42.84 1.82 12.65
C LEU A 17 43.98 2.83 12.79
N VAL A 18 44.80 3.03 11.75
CA VAL A 18 45.90 4.01 11.77
C VAL A 18 45.38 5.44 11.69
N VAL A 19 44.41 5.71 10.82
CA VAL A 19 43.87 7.06 10.59
C VAL A 19 42.98 7.52 11.73
N ILE A 20 42.07 6.66 12.19
CA ILE A 20 41.09 6.99 13.23
C ILE A 20 41.68 6.70 14.62
N GLY A 21 42.51 5.67 14.74
CA GLY A 21 42.99 5.16 16.01
C GLY A 21 42.14 3.99 16.54
N PRO A 22 42.76 2.95 17.14
CA PRO A 22 42.04 1.77 17.65
C PRO A 22 41.10 2.09 18.82
N LYS A 23 41.37 3.16 19.57
CA LYS A 23 40.54 3.60 20.70
C LYS A 23 39.30 4.39 20.26
N ASP A 24 39.38 5.08 19.12
CA ASP A 24 38.30 5.91 18.59
C ASP A 24 37.37 5.13 17.65
N LEU A 25 37.87 4.09 16.97
CA LEU A 25 37.06 3.18 16.15
C LEU A 25 35.80 2.63 16.87
N PRO A 26 35.86 2.11 18.12
CA PRO A 26 34.67 1.66 18.84
C PRO A 26 33.72 2.81 19.23
N ARG A 27 34.19 4.06 19.27
CA ARG A 27 33.33 5.23 19.49
C ARG A 27 32.62 5.63 18.20
N VAL A 28 33.33 5.64 17.07
CA VAL A 28 32.78 5.91 15.74
C VAL A 28 31.74 4.86 15.34
N LEU A 29 32.03 3.57 15.54
CA LEU A 29 31.07 2.49 15.27
C LEU A 29 29.78 2.66 16.08
N ARG A 30 29.89 3.08 17.35
CA ARG A 30 28.70 3.37 18.18
C ARG A 30 27.92 4.56 17.64
N MET A 31 28.59 5.63 17.23
CA MET A 31 27.94 6.82 16.67
C MET A 31 27.21 6.50 15.36
N VAL A 32 27.89 5.80 14.43
CA VAL A 32 27.29 5.34 13.18
C VAL A 32 26.13 4.39 13.46
N GLY A 33 26.32 3.41 14.35
CA GLY A 33 25.28 2.46 14.73
C GLY A 33 24.03 3.15 15.32
N GLN A 34 24.20 4.17 16.16
CA GLN A 34 23.10 4.97 16.68
C GLN A 34 22.37 5.75 15.58
N TRP A 35 23.12 6.34 14.63
CA TRP A 35 22.54 7.04 13.48
C TRP A 35 21.75 6.11 12.57
N VAL A 36 22.35 4.97 12.20
CA VAL A 36 21.68 3.93 11.41
C VAL A 36 20.46 3.38 12.15
N GLY A 37 20.55 3.17 13.46
CA GLY A 37 19.41 2.73 14.28
C GLY A 37 18.25 3.73 14.28
N LYS A 38 18.55 5.02 14.40
CA LYS A 38 17.55 6.09 14.28
C LYS A 38 16.92 6.11 12.88
N ALA A 39 17.74 6.07 11.84
CA ALA A 39 17.27 6.02 10.46
C ALA A 39 16.37 4.80 10.22
N ARG A 40 16.73 3.62 10.75
CA ARG A 40 15.93 2.40 10.65
C ARG A 40 14.60 2.51 11.39
N ARG A 41 14.58 3.13 12.57
CA ARG A 41 13.34 3.36 13.33
C ARG A 41 12.40 4.29 12.56
N VAL A 42 12.94 5.38 12.03
CA VAL A 42 12.22 6.34 11.19
C VAL A 42 11.70 5.68 9.91
N ALA A 43 12.54 4.92 9.21
CA ALA A 43 12.14 4.14 8.04
C ALA A 43 11.05 3.10 8.37
N GLY A 44 11.07 2.51 9.57
CA GLY A 44 10.01 1.64 10.06
C GLY A 44 8.67 2.35 10.18
N GLN A 45 8.66 3.58 10.70
CA GLN A 45 7.45 4.40 10.77
C GLN A 45 6.94 4.79 9.37
N PHE A 46 7.86 5.10 8.45
CA PHE A 46 7.50 5.36 7.06
C PHE A 46 6.94 4.13 6.36
N ARG A 47 7.47 2.93 6.61
CA ARG A 47 6.91 1.68 6.09
C ARG A 47 5.47 1.50 6.52
N SER A 48 5.17 1.72 7.80
CA SER A 48 3.80 1.65 8.33
C SER A 48 2.86 2.67 7.69
N GLY A 49 3.32 3.91 7.47
CA GLY A 49 2.53 4.92 6.77
C GLY A 49 2.40 4.67 5.26
N PHE A 50 3.41 4.07 4.63
CA PHE A 50 3.36 3.67 3.23
C PHE A 50 2.42 2.49 3.00
N ASP A 51 2.40 1.49 3.89
CA ASP A 51 1.46 0.38 3.80
C ASP A 51 0.01 0.87 3.88
N GLU A 52 -0.26 1.89 4.71
CA GLU A 52 -1.57 2.55 4.78
C GLU A 52 -1.91 3.28 3.47
N MET A 53 -1.00 4.11 2.95
CA MET A 53 -1.19 4.80 1.66
C MET A 53 -1.35 3.82 0.48
N ILE A 54 -0.58 2.72 0.46
CA ILE A 54 -0.69 1.70 -0.59
C ILE A 54 -2.06 1.05 -0.51
N ARG A 55 -2.52 0.66 0.69
CA ARG A 55 -3.86 0.10 0.89
C ARG A 55 -4.95 1.08 0.47
N GLU A 56 -4.80 2.36 0.77
CA GLU A 56 -5.73 3.41 0.32
C GLU A 56 -5.73 3.58 -1.20
N SER A 57 -4.55 3.52 -1.84
CA SER A 57 -4.41 3.58 -3.30
C SER A 57 -4.96 2.34 -4.02
N GLU A 58 -4.77 1.14 -3.45
CA GLU A 58 -5.35 -0.10 -3.96
C GLU A 58 -6.88 -0.06 -3.88
N LEU A 59 -7.43 0.45 -2.76
CA LEU A 59 -8.88 0.62 -2.59
C LEU A 59 -9.46 1.61 -3.61
N ALA A 60 -8.80 2.75 -3.81
CA ALA A 60 -9.21 3.75 -4.80
C ALA A 60 -9.18 3.21 -6.23
N GLU A 61 -8.17 2.39 -6.59
CA GLU A 61 -8.13 1.73 -7.90
C GLU A 61 -9.22 0.67 -8.07
N MET A 62 -9.56 -0.07 -7.01
CA MET A 62 -10.64 -1.06 -7.04
C MET A 62 -12.01 -0.41 -7.20
N GLU A 63 -12.30 0.68 -6.48
CA GLU A 63 -13.55 1.44 -6.63
C GLU A 63 -13.72 1.96 -8.06
N LYS A 64 -12.63 2.46 -8.66
CA LYS A 64 -12.64 2.97 -10.03
C LYS A 64 -12.96 1.88 -11.05
N LYS A 65 -12.34 0.70 -10.91
CA LYS A 65 -12.65 -0.48 -11.74
C LYS A 65 -14.10 -0.94 -11.57
N TRP A 66 -14.62 -0.93 -10.33
CA TRP A 66 -16.00 -1.33 -10.05
C TRP A 66 -16.99 -0.35 -10.66
N ALA A 67 -16.72 0.96 -10.59
CA ALA A 67 -17.55 1.99 -11.19
C ALA A 67 -17.58 1.89 -12.73
N GLU A 68 -16.43 1.65 -13.36
CA GLU A 68 -16.32 1.44 -14.81
C GLU A 68 -17.07 0.17 -15.26
N GLU A 69 -16.89 -0.94 -14.53
CA GLU A 69 -17.59 -2.20 -14.83
C GLU A 69 -19.11 -2.06 -14.60
N ASN A 70 -19.54 -1.39 -13.53
CA ASN A 70 -20.96 -1.17 -13.25
C ASN A 70 -21.60 -0.24 -14.29
N ALA A 71 -20.88 0.80 -14.76
CA ALA A 71 -21.34 1.66 -15.85
C ALA A 71 -21.47 0.89 -17.18
N ARG A 72 -20.55 -0.05 -17.45
CA ARG A 72 -20.62 -0.92 -18.61
C ARG A 72 -21.80 -1.90 -18.52
N ILE A 73 -22.06 -2.50 -17.36
CA ILE A 73 -23.23 -3.37 -17.13
C ILE A 73 -24.53 -2.58 -17.32
N MET A 74 -24.62 -1.35 -16.83
CA MET A 74 -25.79 -0.48 -17.03
C MET A 74 -26.01 -0.09 -18.49
N ALA A 75 -24.93 0.03 -19.28
CA ALA A 75 -25.00 0.30 -20.72
C ALA A 75 -25.40 -0.95 -21.53
N GLU A 76 -24.94 -2.14 -21.13
CA GLU A 76 -25.27 -3.42 -21.78
C GLU A 76 -26.66 -3.96 -21.37
N HIS A 77 -27.13 -3.66 -20.16
CA HIS A 77 -28.44 -4.08 -19.63
C HIS A 77 -29.23 -2.87 -19.10
N PRO A 78 -30.12 -2.26 -19.91
CA PRO A 78 -31.01 -1.23 -19.40
C PRO A 78 -31.93 -1.85 -18.35
N VAL A 79 -31.85 -1.35 -17.12
CA VAL A 79 -32.80 -1.69 -16.05
C VAL A 79 -34.18 -1.27 -16.55
N ALA A 80 -34.99 -2.26 -16.94
CA ALA A 80 -36.39 -2.03 -17.27
C ALA A 80 -37.06 -1.37 -16.06
N PRO A 81 -37.89 -0.31 -16.25
CA PRO A 81 -38.59 0.31 -15.16
C PRO A 81 -39.40 -0.76 -14.40
N PRO A 82 -39.48 -0.68 -13.06
CA PRO A 82 -40.23 -1.65 -12.28
C PRO A 82 -41.66 -1.73 -12.84
N PRO A 83 -42.25 -2.94 -12.95
CA PRO A 83 -43.58 -3.09 -13.51
C PRO A 83 -44.54 -2.19 -12.73
N GLU A 84 -45.24 -1.31 -13.44
CA GLU A 84 -46.25 -0.43 -12.85
C GLU A 84 -47.25 -1.31 -12.08
N PRO A 85 -47.56 -0.97 -10.81
CA PRO A 85 -48.51 -1.75 -10.03
C PRO A 85 -49.84 -1.81 -10.80
N PRO A 86 -50.48 -2.99 -10.88
CA PRO A 86 -51.70 -3.15 -11.67
C PRO A 86 -52.74 -2.15 -11.17
N ALA A 87 -53.31 -1.39 -12.12
CA ALA A 87 -54.38 -0.44 -11.86
C ALA A 87 -55.52 -1.12 -11.09
N PRO A 88 -56.18 -0.43 -10.15
CA PRO A 88 -57.28 -1.02 -9.41
C PRO A 88 -58.40 -1.39 -10.40
N GLU A 89 -58.60 -2.70 -10.60
CA GLU A 89 -59.71 -3.22 -11.40
C GLU A 89 -61.02 -2.65 -10.84
N PRO A 90 -61.89 -2.10 -11.70
CA PRO A 90 -63.15 -1.52 -11.25
C PRO A 90 -64.02 -2.64 -10.70
N ALA A 91 -64.62 -2.35 -9.55
CA ALA A 91 -65.55 -3.21 -8.85
C ALA A 91 -66.49 -3.94 -9.80
N ALA A 92 -66.47 -5.28 -9.76
CA ALA A 92 -67.52 -6.12 -10.31
C ALA A 92 -68.79 -5.92 -9.46
N GLU A 93 -69.50 -4.84 -9.76
CA GLU A 93 -70.88 -4.61 -9.38
C GLU A 93 -71.79 -5.46 -10.28
N GLY A 94 -72.64 -6.27 -9.65
CA GLY A 94 -73.88 -6.77 -10.25
C GLY A 94 -73.82 -8.16 -10.88
N ALA A 95 -74.29 -9.17 -10.15
CA ALA A 95 -75.32 -10.12 -10.63
C ALA A 95 -75.57 -11.26 -9.61
N LYS A 96 -76.58 -11.08 -8.76
CA LYS A 96 -77.46 -12.13 -8.19
C LYS A 96 -78.78 -11.45 -7.79
N PRO A 97 -79.92 -12.15 -7.70
CA PRO A 97 -80.25 -13.50 -8.21
C PRO A 97 -81.03 -13.48 -9.53
#